data_AF-A0A7G6Y1U0-F1
#
_entry.id   AF-A0A7G6Y1U0-F1
#
_cell.length_a   1.000
_cell.length_b   1.000
_cell.length_c   1.000
_cell.angle_alpha   90.00
_cell.angle_beta   90.00
_cell.angle_gamma   90.00
#
_symmetry.space_group_name_H-M   'P 1'
#
loop_
_entity.id
_entity.type
_entity.pdbx_description
1 polymer ?
#
loop_
_entity_poly.entity_id
_entity_poly.type
_entity_poly.pdbx_seq_one_letter_code
_entity_poly.pdbx_strand_id
1 'polypeptide(L)' 'MDTNDEDLVELLLARVGALLEDASAVAVLQEQASVSQRVTSVAAAIDQARLLAEAAATLSQPGVT' A
#
# COMPACT_ATOMS: atom_id res chain seq x y z
N MET A 1 -0.09 -2.60 -22.99
CA MET A 1 0.31 -1.87 -21.79
C MET A 1 1.39 -0.94 -22.26
N ASP A 2 1.13 0.36 -22.23
CA ASP A 2 2.13 1.34 -22.64
C ASP A 2 3.22 1.38 -21.56
N THR A 3 4.47 1.69 -21.92
CA THR A 3 5.61 1.74 -20.98
C THR A 3 5.33 2.62 -19.77
N ASN A 4 4.52 3.67 -19.96
CA ASN A 4 4.09 4.57 -18.89
C ASN A 4 3.15 3.90 -17.88
N ASP A 5 2.30 2.96 -18.30
CA ASP A 5 1.42 2.20 -17.39
C ASP A 5 2.22 1.19 -16.57
N GLU A 6 3.27 0.61 -17.16
CA GLU A 6 4.17 -0.33 -16.49
C GLU A 6 4.97 0.38 -15.40
N ASP A 7 5.55 1.54 -15.70
CA ASP A 7 6.22 2.41 -14.73
C ASP A 7 5.28 2.83 -13.59
N LEU A 8 4.02 3.17 -13.90
CA LEU A 8 3.02 3.52 -12.89
C LEU A 8 2.65 2.34 -12.00
N VAL A 9 2.51 1.13 -12.57
CA VAL A 9 2.26 -0.10 -11.80
C VAL A 9 3.43 -0.40 -10.87
N GLU A 10 4.68 -0.26 -11.33
CA GLU A 10 5.86 -0.44 -10.48
C GLU A 10 5.90 0.58 -9.33
N LEU A 11 5.59 1.85 -9.61
CA LEU A 11 5.50 2.90 -8.58
C LEU A 11 4.41 2.60 -7.54
N LEU A 12 3.25 2.12 -7.98
CA LEU A 12 2.16 1.71 -7.08
C LEU A 12 2.58 0.54 -6.20
N LEU A 13 3.22 -0.48 -6.78
CA LEU A 13 3.72 -1.63 -6.02
C LEU A 13 4.80 -1.24 -5.00
N ALA A 14 5.73 -0.36 -5.38
CA ALA A 14 6.74 0.17 -4.46
C ALA A 14 6.08 0.92 -3.30
N ARG A 15 5.04 1.72 -3.58
CA ARG A 15 4.31 2.45 -2.54
C ARG A 15 3.53 1.54 -1.60
N VAL A 16 2.94 0.46 -2.13
CA VAL A 16 2.31 -0.60 -1.33
C VAL A 16 3.32 -1.21 -0.36
N GLY A 17 4.51 -1.59 -0.84
CA GLY A 17 5.59 -2.12 0.00
C GLY A 17 5.95 -1.19 1.16
N ALA A 18 6.19 0.09 0.85
CA ALA A 18 6.53 1.09 1.87
C ALA A 18 5.43 1.25 2.94
N LEU A 19 4.15 1.26 2.56
CA LEU A 19 3.04 1.35 3.51
C LEU A 19 2.97 0.14 4.46
N LEU A 20 3.25 -1.06 3.95
CA LEU A 20 3.26 -2.27 4.76
C LEU A 20 4.48 -2.32 5.69
N GLU A 21 5.64 -1.84 5.25
CA GLU A 21 6.82 -1.68 6.11
C GLU A 21 6.57 -0.68 7.24
N ASP A 22 6.00 0.48 6.93
CA ASP A 22 5.61 1.49 7.93
C ASP A 22 4.59 0.91 8.93
N ALA A 23 3.58 0.18 8.45
CA ALA A 23 2.61 -0.48 9.31
C ALA A 23 3.27 -1.51 10.24
N SER A 24 4.23 -2.28 9.73
CA SER A 24 5.00 -3.23 10.53
C SER A 24 5.81 -2.52 11.62
N ALA A 25 6.47 -1.41 11.29
CA ALA A 25 7.19 -0.59 12.25
C ALA A 25 6.26 -0.03 13.34
N VAL A 26 5.08 0.48 12.97
CA VAL A 26 4.08 0.98 13.93
C VAL A 26 3.56 -0.14 14.84
N ALA A 27 3.35 -1.35 14.32
CA ALA A 27 2.88 -2.47 15.11
C ALA A 27 3.84 -2.82 16.26
N VAL A 28 5.15 -2.70 16.04
CA VAL A 28 6.18 -3.04 17.04
C VAL A 28 6.54 -1.90 18.01
N LEU A 29 6.15 -0.65 17.73
CA LEU A 29 6.43 0.51 18.58
C LEU A 29 5.56 0.53 19.86
N GLN A 30 5.94 -0.27 20.86
CA GLN A 30 5.16 -0.43 22.09
C GLN A 30 5.09 0.83 22.97
N GLU A 31 6.06 1.74 22.87
CA GLU A 31 6.24 2.85 23.82
C GLU A 31 5.70 4.20 23.33
N GLN A 32 5.35 4.33 22.05
CA GLN A 32 4.96 5.63 21.45
C GLN A 32 3.45 5.79 21.25
N ALA A 33 2.67 4.71 21.31
CA ALA A 33 1.23 4.73 21.11
C ALA A 33 0.52 3.57 21.83
N SER A 34 -0.72 3.83 22.28
CA SER A 34 -1.57 2.77 22.84
C SER A 34 -1.83 1.66 21.81
N VAL A 35 -2.15 0.46 22.28
CA VAL A 35 -2.48 -0.68 21.40
C VAL A 35 -3.59 -0.33 20.42
N SER A 36 -4.64 0.37 20.88
CA SER A 36 -5.75 0.80 20.01
C SER A 36 -5.31 1.76 18.91
N GLN A 37 -4.45 2.73 19.23
CA GLN A 37 -3.92 3.66 18.22
C GLN A 37 -3.06 2.94 17.18
N ARG A 38 -2.21 1.99 17.60
CA ARG A 38 -1.42 1.18 16.68
C ARG A 38 -2.29 0.33 15.76
N VAL A 39 -3.31 -0.33 16.30
CA VAL A 39 -4.28 -1.11 15.50
C VAL A 39 -4.95 -0.24 14.45
N THR A 40 -5.44 0.95 14.83
CA THR A 40 -6.07 1.89 13.88
C THR A 40 -5.09 2.35 12.80
N SER A 41 -3.85 2.67 13.15
CA SER A 41 -2.83 3.10 12.19
C SER A 41 -2.44 2.00 11.21
N VAL A 42 -2.27 0.76 11.70
CA VAL A 42 -1.98 -0.42 10.87
C VAL A 42 -3.16 -0.71 9.94
N ALA A 43 -4.39 -0.66 10.44
CA ALA A 43 -5.58 -0.88 9.63
C ALA A 43 -5.71 0.16 8.49
N ALA A 44 -5.42 1.44 8.78
CA ALA A 44 -5.44 2.50 7.77
C ALA A 44 -4.37 2.27 6.68
N ALA A 45 -3.15 1.88 7.07
CA ALA A 45 -2.08 1.58 6.11
C ALA A 45 -2.41 0.37 5.22
N ILE A 46 -3.03 -0.67 5.77
CA ILE A 46 -3.48 -1.85 5.01
C ILE A 46 -4.57 -1.46 4.00
N ASP A 47 -5.55 -0.65 4.39
CA ASP A 47 -6.61 -0.25 3.46
C ASP A 47 -6.05 0.61 2.31
N GLN A 48 -5.13 1.55 2.61
CA GLN A 48 -4.43 2.31 1.58
C GLN A 48 -3.61 1.42 0.65
N ALA A 49 -2.84 0.48 1.19
CA ALA A 49 -2.06 -0.49 0.42
C ALA A 49 -2.96 -1.33 -0.49
N ARG A 50 -4.13 -1.75 0.01
CA ARG A 50 -5.11 -2.50 -0.78
C ARG A 50 -5.63 -1.68 -1.97
N LEU A 51 -6.03 -0.43 -1.75
CA LEU A 51 -6.52 0.45 -2.82
C LEU A 51 -5.47 0.67 -3.92
N LEU A 52 -4.21 0.85 -3.55
CA LEU A 52 -3.11 1.00 -4.52
C LEU A 52 -2.84 -0.30 -5.29
N ALA A 53 -2.93 -1.45 -4.62
CA ALA A 53 -2.80 -2.75 -5.28
C ALA A 53 -3.96 -3.03 -6.25
N GLU A 54 -5.19 -2.65 -5.89
CA GLU A 54 -6.36 -2.73 -6.77
C GLU A 54 -6.20 -1.82 -8.00
N ALA A 55 -5.67 -0.61 -7.82
CA ALA A 55 -5.36 0.30 -8.92
C ALA A 55 -4.28 -0.27 -9.85
N ALA A 56 -3.20 -0.82 -9.29
CA ALA A 56 -2.15 -1.50 -10.05
C ALA A 56 -2.69 -2.72 -10.81
N ALA A 57 -3.56 -3.51 -10.19
CA ALA A 57 -4.23 -4.64 -10.83
C ALA A 57 -5.12 -4.19 -11.99
N THR A 58 -5.83 -3.06 -11.84
CA THR A 58 -6.68 -2.50 -12.92
C THR A 58 -5.85 -2.04 -14.11
N LEU A 59 -4.75 -1.32 -13.85
CA LEU A 59 -3.84 -0.82 -14.90
C LEU A 59 -3.07 -1.94 -15.62
N SER A 60 -2.84 -3.08 -14.96
CA SER A 60 -2.18 -4.24 -15.55
C SER A 60 -3.12 -5.17 -16.33
N GLN A 61 -4.44 -4.91 -16.34
CA GLN A 61 -5.36 -5.69 -17.16
C GLN A 61 -5.28 -5.28 -18.65
N PRO A 62 -5.13 -6.25 -19.56
CA PRO A 62 -5.09 -5.97 -20.98
C PRO A 62 -6.47 -5.50 -21.48
N GLY A 63 -6.52 -4.28 -22.05
CA GLY A 63 -7.72 -3.77 -22.75
C GLY A 63 -8.53 -2.72 -22.01
N VAL A 64 -8.04 -2.20 -20.87
CA VAL A 64 -8.63 -1.03 -20.20
C VAL A 64 -7.88 0.23 -20.62
N THR A 65 -8.00 0.61 -21.89
CA THR A 65 -7.53 1.90 -22.44
C THR A 65 -8.62 2.50 -23.32
#